data_AF-A0A367B8Q7-F1
#
_entry.id   AF-A0A367B8Q7-F1
#
_cell.length_a   1.000
_cell.length_b   1.000
_cell.length_c   1.000
_cell.angle_alpha   90.00
_cell.angle_beta   90.00
_cell.angle_gamma   90.00
#
_symmetry.space_group_name_H-M   'P 1'
#
loop_
_entity.id
_entity.type
_entity.pdbx_description
1 polymer ?
#
loop_
_entity_poly.entity_id
_entity_poly.type
_entity_poly.pdbx_seq_one_letter_code
_entity_poly.pdbx_strand_id
1 'polypeptide(L)' 'MAEHVGLCADAPLGCPCRGDAAIHEDRSRALAEARAAAAEPVECPECGAATTPVSIATWGNCRACRTAHSRSTHPLRW' A
#
# COMPACT_ATOMS: atom_id res chain seq x y z
N MET A 1 -11.14 13.09 -20.48
CA MET A 1 -11.77 12.69 -19.20
C MET A 1 -10.74 11.83 -18.48
N ALA A 2 -10.38 12.14 -17.24
CA ALA A 2 -9.37 11.35 -16.53
C ALA A 2 -9.98 9.99 -16.17
N GLU A 3 -9.60 8.96 -16.92
CA GLU A 3 -9.99 7.58 -16.71
C GLU A 3 -9.47 7.18 -15.33
N HIS A 4 -10.35 6.95 -14.35
CA HIS A 4 -9.95 6.58 -13.00
C HIS A 4 -9.49 5.12 -13.00
N VAL A 5 -8.24 4.91 -13.45
CA VAL A 5 -7.53 3.64 -13.35
C VAL A 5 -7.28 3.35 -11.88
N GLY A 6 -8.14 2.57 -11.20
CA GLY A 6 -7.86 2.17 -9.82
C GLY A 6 -9.01 1.74 -8.91
N LEU A 7 -10.22 1.46 -9.41
CA LEU A 7 -11.32 0.95 -8.57
C LEU A 7 -11.56 -0.54 -8.84
N CYS A 8 -10.60 -1.38 -8.46
CA CYS A 8 -10.84 -2.82 -8.33
C CYS A 8 -11.94 -3.00 -7.24
N ALA A 9 -13.01 -3.76 -7.50
CA ALA A 9 -14.22 -3.82 -6.66
C ALA A 9 -13.92 -4.25 -5.20
N ASP A 10 -12.94 -5.13 -5.03
CA ASP A 10 -12.50 -5.64 -3.72
C ASP A 10 -11.41 -4.76 -3.04
N ALA A 11 -10.93 -3.72 -3.72
CA ALA A 11 -9.87 -2.83 -3.23
C ALA A 11 -10.08 -1.37 -3.69
N PRO A 12 -11.07 -0.66 -3.11
CA PRO A 12 -11.45 0.69 -3.54
C PRO A 12 -10.41 1.80 -3.26
N LEU A 13 -9.24 1.46 -2.72
CA LEU A 13 -8.21 2.42 -2.29
C LEU A 13 -7.00 2.51 -3.24
N GLY A 14 -7.24 2.49 -4.56
CA GLY A 14 -6.17 2.72 -5.55
C GLY A 14 -5.30 1.49 -5.79
N CYS A 15 -5.94 0.36 -6.10
CA CYS A 15 -5.22 -0.84 -6.49
C CYS A 15 -4.45 -0.57 -7.80
N PRO A 16 -3.11 -0.80 -7.86
CA PRO A 16 -2.32 -0.58 -9.06
C PRO A 16 -2.56 -1.67 -10.14
N CYS A 17 -3.57 -2.53 -9.95
CA CYS A 17 -3.99 -3.61 -10.85
C CYS A 17 -4.20 -3.14 -12.29
N ARG A 18 -4.63 -1.89 -12.51
CA ARG A 18 -5.06 -1.35 -13.83
C ARG A 18 -6.07 -2.24 -14.58
N GLY A 19 -6.81 -3.10 -13.87
CA GLY A 19 -7.76 -4.06 -14.45
C GLY A 19 -7.17 -5.46 -14.71
N ASP A 20 -5.89 -5.69 -14.45
CA ASP A 20 -5.27 -7.01 -14.54
C ASP A 20 -5.67 -7.89 -13.34
N ALA A 21 -6.38 -8.97 -13.62
CA ALA A 21 -6.89 -9.91 -12.62
C ALA A 21 -5.77 -10.70 -11.93
N ALA A 22 -4.70 -11.06 -12.63
CA ALA A 22 -3.60 -11.82 -12.04
C ALA A 22 -2.81 -10.96 -11.05
N ILE A 23 -2.54 -9.70 -11.41
CA ILE A 23 -1.92 -8.73 -10.49
C ILE A 23 -2.84 -8.46 -9.29
N HIS A 24 -4.15 -8.39 -9.52
CA HIS A 24 -5.11 -8.20 -8.46
C HIS A 24 -5.14 -9.37 -7.48
N GLU A 25 -5.27 -10.60 -7.98
CA GLU A 25 -5.28 -11.81 -7.16
C GLU A 25 -4.00 -11.98 -6.36
N ASP A 26 -2.84 -11.76 -6.99
CA ASP A 26 -1.55 -11.86 -6.31
C ASP A 26 -1.42 -10.85 -5.17
N ARG A 27 -1.81 -9.59 -5.40
CA ARG A 27 -1.83 -8.57 -4.34
C ARG A 27 -2.84 -8.87 -3.25
N SER A 28 -4.03 -9.33 -3.60
CA SER A 28 -5.07 -9.68 -2.64
C SER A 28 -4.61 -10.84 -1.76
N ARG A 29 -3.94 -11.84 -2.32
CA ARG A 29 -3.30 -12.93 -1.58
C ARG A 29 -2.21 -12.41 -0.64
N ALA A 30 -1.26 -11.60 -1.14
CA ALA A 30 -0.19 -11.05 -0.31
C ALA A 30 -0.72 -10.20 0.87
N LEU A 31 -1.80 -9.44 0.66
CA LEU A 31 -2.44 -8.66 1.72
C LEU A 31 -3.20 -9.56 2.72
N ALA A 32 -3.84 -10.63 2.26
CA ALA A 32 -4.50 -11.60 3.13
C ALA A 32 -3.47 -12.34 4.00
N GLU A 33 -2.35 -12.77 3.42
CA GLU A 33 -1.24 -13.40 4.13
C GLU A 33 -0.62 -12.43 5.16
N ALA A 34 -0.38 -11.17 4.78
CA ALA A 34 0.14 -10.16 5.71
C ALA A 34 -0.81 -9.83 6.86
N ARG A 35 -2.13 -9.97 6.67
CA ARG A 35 -3.13 -9.86 7.75
C ARG A 35 -3.16 -11.10 8.62
N ALA A 36 -2.96 -12.29 8.03
CA ALA A 36 -2.93 -13.56 8.74
C ALA A 36 -1.64 -13.77 9.55
N ALA A 37 -0.53 -13.16 9.13
CA ALA A 37 0.80 -13.26 9.75
C ALA A 37 0.93 -12.68 11.18
N ALA A 38 -0.19 -12.34 11.84
CA ALA A 38 -0.27 -11.83 13.21
C ALA A 38 0.45 -10.48 13.48
N ALA A 39 0.06 -9.83 14.58
CA ALA A 39 0.32 -8.43 14.91
C ALA A 39 1.77 -8.11 15.34
N GLU A 40 2.74 -8.96 15.01
CA GLU A 40 4.13 -8.69 15.37
C GLU A 40 4.66 -7.53 14.50
N PRO A 41 5.13 -6.45 15.14
CA PRO A 41 5.68 -5.33 14.42
C PRO A 41 6.95 -5.75 13.68
N VAL A 42 7.01 -5.41 12.40
CA VAL A 42 8.20 -5.56 11.53
C VAL A 42 8.90 -4.22 11.40
N GLU A 43 10.18 -4.22 11.06
CA GLU A 43 10.94 -2.99 10.83
C GLU A 43 10.68 -2.43 9.43
N CYS A 44 10.53 -1.12 9.34
CA CYS A 44 10.42 -0.41 8.06
C CYS A 44 11.78 -0.40 7.34
N PRO A 45 11.86 -0.83 6.07
CA PRO A 45 13.13 -0.86 5.34
C PRO A 45 13.74 0.54 5.08
N GLU A 46 12.92 1.60 5.14
CA GLU A 46 13.36 2.98 4.88
C GLU A 46 13.92 3.69 6.12
N CYS A 47 13.33 3.44 7.29
CA CYS A 47 13.63 4.22 8.49
C CYS A 47 13.89 3.39 9.75
N GLY A 48 13.81 2.06 9.66
CA GLY A 48 13.99 1.14 10.80
C GLY A 48 12.86 1.16 11.83
N ALA A 49 11.87 2.06 11.71
CA ALA A 49 10.79 2.14 12.68
C ALA A 49 9.87 0.92 12.62
N ALA A 50 9.35 0.51 13.78
CA ALA A 50 8.33 -0.54 13.88
C ALA A 50 7.07 -0.18 13.08
N THR A 51 6.59 -1.14 12.28
CA THR A 51 5.41 -1.01 11.45
C THR A 51 4.70 -2.37 11.30
N THR A 52 3.60 -2.41 10.56
CA THR A 52 2.84 -3.65 10.37
C THR A 52 3.23 -4.35 9.06
N PRO A 53 3.22 -5.69 9.00
CA PRO A 53 3.40 -6.43 7.76
C PRO A 53 2.46 -5.95 6.64
N VAL A 54 1.23 -5.58 7.01
CA VAL A 54 0.24 -5.01 6.07
C VAL A 54 0.73 -3.69 5.48
N SER A 55 1.36 -2.81 6.26
CA SER A 55 1.91 -1.55 5.73
C SER A 55 3.00 -1.81 4.69
N ILE A 56 3.89 -2.77 4.97
CA ILE A 56 4.94 -3.21 4.05
C ILE A 56 4.34 -3.83 2.78
N ALA A 57 3.40 -4.77 2.90
CA ALA A 57 2.76 -5.39 1.74
C ALA A 57 1.95 -4.38 0.90
N THR A 58 1.37 -3.35 1.55
CA THR A 58 0.55 -2.35 0.86
C THR A 58 1.41 -1.31 0.14
N TRP A 59 2.41 -0.74 0.80
CA TRP A 59 3.16 0.44 0.32
C TRP A 59 4.68 0.26 0.23
N GLY A 60 5.21 -0.88 0.67
CA GLY A 60 6.65 -1.15 0.76
C GLY A 60 7.34 -0.45 1.94
N ASN A 61 6.63 0.33 2.74
CA ASN A 61 7.18 1.11 3.83
C ASN A 61 6.14 1.43 4.92
N CYS A 62 6.59 2.07 6.00
CA CYS A 62 5.71 2.51 7.07
C CYS A 62 4.90 3.75 6.67
N ARG A 63 3.77 3.96 7.37
CA ARG A 63 2.87 5.11 7.11
C ARG A 63 3.57 6.47 7.21
N ALA A 64 4.57 6.62 8.07
CA ALA A 64 5.33 7.86 8.19
C ALA A 64 6.15 8.14 6.93
N CYS A 65 6.91 7.16 6.43
CA CYS A 65 7.66 7.27 5.18
C CYS A 65 6.74 7.55 3.99
N ARG A 66 5.59 6.85 3.91
CA ARG A 66 4.57 7.15 2.89
C ARG A 66 4.10 8.61 2.93
N THR A 67 3.83 9.13 4.14
CA THR A 67 3.38 10.51 4.31
C THR A 67 4.46 11.50 3.91
N ALA A 68 5.71 11.25 4.29
CA ALA A 68 6.85 12.07 3.88
C ALA A 68 7.01 12.08 2.35
N HIS A 69 6.96 10.92 1.71
CA HIS A 69 7.01 10.79 0.25
C HIS A 69 5.85 11.52 -0.44
N SER A 70 4.62 11.39 0.09
CA SER A 70 3.46 12.09 -0.44
C SER A 70 3.59 13.61 -0.33
N ARG A 71 4.15 14.14 0.77
CA ARG A 71 4.37 15.60 0.93
C ARG A 71 5.46 16.12 -0.01
N SER A 72 6.45 15.29 -0.33
CA SER A 72 7.51 15.61 -1.30
C SER A 72 6.98 15.65 -2.73
N THR A 73 6.15 14.68 -3.11
CA THR A 73 5.59 14.56 -4.47
C THR A 73 4.37 15.44 -4.71
N HIS A 74 3.50 15.61 -3.72
CA HIS A 74 2.30 16.44 -3.75
C HIS A 74 2.29 17.41 -2.57
N PRO A 75 3.08 18.50 -2.63
CA PRO A 75 3.12 19.48 -1.56
C PRO A 75 1.74 20.12 -1.37
N LEU A 76 1.32 20.27 -0.11
CA LEU A 76 0.10 20.99 0.24
C LEU A 76 0.26 22.43 -0.28
N ARG A 77 -0.60 22.82 -1.23
CA ARG A 77 -0.70 24.19 -1.72
C ARG A 77 -1.70 24.92 -0.83
N TRP A 78 -1.33 26.09 -0.34
CA TRP A 78 -2.13 26.94 0.54
C TRP A 78 -2.68 28.10 -0.28
#